data_AF-A0A2Y9L4F8-F1
#
_entry.id   AF-A0A2Y9L4F8-F1
#
_cell.length_a   1.000
_cell.length_b   1.000
_cell.length_c   1.000
_cell.angle_alpha   90.00
_cell.angle_beta   90.00
_cell.angle_gamma   90.00
#
_symmetry.space_group_name_H-M   'P 1'
#
loop_
_entity.id
_entity.type
_entity.pdbx_description
1 polymer ?
#
loop_
_entity_poly.entity_id
_entity_poly.type
_entity_poly.pdbx_seq_one_letter_code
_entity_poly.pdbx_strand_id
1 'polypeptide(L)'
;MGGPGCGKGTQCKNMATKYGFCHVGLGQLLRQEAQRSTRWGQKIHDIMLQGLLVPTVGRAPDVVIVFDCSMETMVRRALHRGRLEHRADDCESAIRQRLETYYTLCEPVLTFYQQKNLLCNILAEEAPENIFAKCCSVVESLQ
;
A
#
# COMPACT_ATOMS: atom_id res chain seq x y z
N MET A 1 4.24 -2.91 2.88
CA MET A 1 4.36 -2.68 1.43
C MET A 1 3.42 -3.62 0.67
N GLY A 2 3.20 -3.36 -0.62
CA GLY A 2 2.35 -4.19 -1.49
C GLY A 2 1.68 -3.37 -2.58
N GLY A 3 1.33 -4.04 -3.68
CA GLY A 3 0.77 -3.41 -4.88
C GLY A 3 -0.62 -2.77 -4.68
N PRO A 4 -1.14 -2.07 -5.69
CA PRO A 4 -2.51 -1.54 -5.65
C PRO A 4 -3.53 -2.67 -5.50
N GLY A 5 -4.41 -2.58 -4.51
CA GLY A 5 -5.48 -3.58 -4.32
C GLY A 5 -5.13 -4.78 -3.44
N CYS A 6 -3.89 -4.91 -2.96
CA CYS A 6 -3.45 -6.04 -2.11
C CYS A 6 -4.05 -6.06 -0.68
N GLY A 7 -4.84 -5.05 -0.28
CA GLY A 7 -5.49 -5.01 1.05
C GLY A 7 -4.71 -4.29 2.16
N LYS A 8 -3.53 -3.71 1.87
CA LYS A 8 -2.69 -3.02 2.86
C LYS A 8 -3.44 -1.98 3.73
N GLY A 9 -4.34 -1.20 3.12
CA GLY A 9 -5.08 -0.15 3.84
C GLY A 9 -6.07 -0.72 4.86
N THR A 10 -6.69 -1.86 4.56
CA THR A 10 -7.59 -2.57 5.47
C THR A 10 -6.80 -3.10 6.67
N GLN A 11 -5.69 -3.78 6.41
CA GLN A 11 -4.88 -4.39 7.46
C GLN A 11 -4.20 -3.36 8.35
N CYS A 12 -3.72 -2.24 7.79
CA CYS A 12 -3.18 -1.14 8.59
C CYS A 12 -4.22 -0.52 9.53
N LYS A 13 -5.48 -0.36 9.09
CA LYS A 13 -6.57 0.11 9.97
C LYS A 13 -6.82 -0.88 11.11
N ASN A 14 -6.91 -2.17 10.81
CA ASN A 14 -7.13 -3.21 11.83
C ASN A 14 -5.99 -3.25 12.86
N MET A 15 -4.73 -3.15 12.40
CA MET A 15 -3.55 -3.10 13.29
C MET A 15 -3.56 -1.84 14.16
N ALA A 16 -3.90 -0.68 13.59
CA ALA A 16 -4.03 0.56 14.35
C ALA A 16 -5.09 0.44 15.46
N THR A 17 -6.24 -0.15 15.16
CA THR A 17 -7.29 -0.40 16.16
C THR A 17 -6.85 -1.37 17.24
N LYS A 18 -6.18 -2.49 16.90
CA LYS A 18 -5.78 -3.51 17.87
C LYS A 18 -4.62 -3.08 18.76
N TYR A 19 -3.58 -2.48 18.19
CA TYR A 19 -2.32 -2.20 18.89
C TYR A 19 -2.16 -0.72 19.27
N GLY A 20 -3.11 0.15 18.91
CA GLY A 20 -3.02 1.59 19.18
C GLY A 20 -1.97 2.31 18.33
N PHE A 21 -1.55 1.72 17.20
CA PHE A 21 -0.56 2.35 16.32
C PHE A 21 -1.11 3.59 15.62
N CYS A 22 -0.25 4.60 15.44
CA CYS A 22 -0.56 5.73 14.56
C CYS A 22 -0.53 5.29 13.09
N HIS A 23 -1.69 5.28 12.43
CA HIS A 23 -1.78 4.93 11.02
C HIS A 23 -1.54 6.14 10.10
N VAL A 24 -0.36 6.19 9.49
CA VAL A 24 -0.02 7.20 8.48
C VAL A 24 -0.24 6.65 7.07
N GLY A 25 -1.45 6.85 6.55
CA GLY A 25 -1.79 6.49 5.18
C GLY A 25 -1.37 7.56 4.17
N LEU A 26 -0.11 7.58 3.72
CA LEU A 26 0.39 8.59 2.77
C LEU A 26 -0.52 8.79 1.55
N GLY A 27 -1.03 7.70 0.96
CA GLY A 27 -1.95 7.81 -0.17
C GLY A 27 -3.25 8.57 0.17
N GLN A 28 -3.76 8.48 1.40
CA GLN A 28 -4.94 9.24 1.84
C GLN A 28 -4.62 10.72 1.98
N LEU A 29 -3.50 11.07 2.59
CA LEU A 29 -3.03 12.45 2.71
C LEU A 29 -2.82 13.09 1.33
N LEU A 30 -2.22 12.35 0.39
CA LEU A 30 -2.02 12.80 -0.98
C LEU A 30 -3.33 13.00 -1.72
N ARG A 31 -4.33 12.11 -1.55
CA ARG A 31 -5.67 12.31 -2.14
C ARG A 31 -6.36 13.56 -1.59
N GLN A 32 -6.25 13.80 -0.28
CA GLN A 32 -6.83 14.99 0.34
C GLN A 32 -6.19 16.27 -0.20
N GLU A 33 -4.87 16.29 -0.36
CA GLU A 33 -4.18 17.45 -0.94
C GLU A 33 -4.45 17.60 -2.45
N ALA A 34 -4.56 16.49 -3.19
CA ALA A 34 -4.88 16.48 -4.62
C ALA A 34 -6.27 17.09 -4.92
N GLN A 35 -7.20 17.02 -3.98
CA GLN A 35 -8.53 17.65 -4.12
C GLN A 35 -8.49 19.17 -3.95
N ARG A 36 -7.38 19.73 -3.47
CA ARG A 36 -7.26 21.18 -3.25
C ARG A 36 -6.80 21.85 -4.53
N SER A 37 -7.37 23.02 -4.83
CA SER A 37 -7.00 23.85 -5.99
C SER A 37 -5.69 24.61 -5.77
N THR A 38 -4.63 23.93 -5.32
CA THR A 38 -3.30 24.49 -5.14
C THR A 38 -2.37 23.97 -6.24
N ARG A 39 -1.28 24.70 -6.52
CA ARG A 39 -0.21 24.23 -7.42
C ARG A 39 0.34 22.86 -7.01
N TRP A 40 0.37 22.58 -5.70
CA TRP A 40 0.82 21.30 -5.15
C TRP A 40 -0.24 20.21 -5.30
N GLY A 41 -1.53 20.53 -5.10
CA GLY A 41 -2.63 19.60 -5.34
C GLY A 41 -2.65 19.07 -6.77
N GLN A 42 -2.48 19.94 -7.77
CA GLN A 42 -2.37 19.53 -9.18
C GLN A 42 -1.17 18.60 -9.44
N LYS A 43 0.02 18.94 -8.93
CA LYS A 43 1.19 18.06 -9.08
C LYS A 43 1.00 16.70 -8.41
N ILE A 44 0.40 16.67 -7.22
CA ILE A 44 0.12 15.42 -6.49
C ILE A 44 -0.88 14.59 -7.27
N HIS A 45 -1.94 15.20 -7.80
CA HIS A 45 -2.90 14.54 -8.67
C HIS A 45 -2.21 13.86 -9.86
N ASP A 46 -1.32 14.57 -10.56
CA ASP A 46 -0.62 14.03 -11.72
C ASP A 46 0.34 12.89 -11.35
N ILE A 47 1.12 13.04 -10.27
CA ILE A 47 2.00 11.99 -9.73
C ILE A 47 1.19 10.74 -9.37
N MET A 48 0.01 10.93 -8.77
CA MET A 48 -0.88 9.84 -8.38
C MET A 48 -1.47 9.11 -9.59
N LEU A 49 -1.86 9.84 -10.65
CA LEU A 49 -2.32 9.25 -11.90
C LEU A 49 -1.20 8.47 -12.60
N GLN A 50 0.04 8.97 -12.55
CA GLN A 50 1.21 8.32 -13.13
C GLN A 50 1.74 7.13 -12.31
N GLY A 51 1.24 6.94 -11.09
CA GLY A 51 1.61 5.81 -10.24
C GLY A 51 3.00 5.86 -9.61
N LEU A 52 3.67 7.03 -9.60
CA LEU A 52 5.03 7.19 -9.09
C LEU A 52 5.15 7.01 -7.55
N LEU A 53 6.34 6.65 -7.07
CA LEU A 53 6.63 6.51 -5.64
C LEU A 53 6.84 7.85 -4.93
N VAL A 54 6.53 7.87 -3.63
CA VAL A 54 6.79 9.01 -2.74
C VAL A 54 8.12 8.77 -2.01
N PRO A 55 9.04 9.75 -1.95
CA PRO A 55 10.32 9.59 -1.26
C PRO A 55 10.14 9.29 0.25
N THR A 56 10.95 8.40 0.80
CA THR A 56 10.97 8.09 2.24
C THR A 56 12.06 8.89 2.97
N VAL A 57 11.70 9.50 4.11
CA VAL A 57 12.61 10.16 5.06
C VAL A 57 12.27 9.68 6.47
N GLY A 58 13.27 9.33 7.29
CA GLY A 58 13.04 9.01 8.72
C GLY A 58 13.86 7.86 9.30
N ARG A 59 13.45 7.42 10.50
CA ARG A 59 14.01 6.28 11.25
C ARG A 59 13.79 4.96 10.49
N ALA A 60 14.73 4.03 10.61
CA ALA A 60 14.58 2.67 10.06
C ALA A 60 13.39 1.92 10.71
N PRO A 61 12.60 1.17 9.94
CA PRO A 61 11.49 0.39 10.47
C PRO A 61 11.97 -0.83 11.27
N ASP A 62 11.21 -1.23 12.29
CA ASP A 62 11.47 -2.47 13.04
C ASP A 62 11.02 -3.73 12.24
N VAL A 63 10.03 -3.58 11.35
CA VAL A 63 9.57 -4.61 10.42
C VAL A 63 8.99 -4.02 9.14
N VAL A 64 9.09 -4.74 8.03
CA VAL A 64 8.44 -4.44 6.75
C VAL A 64 7.54 -5.61 6.35
N ILE A 65 6.24 -5.47 6.62
CA ILE A 65 5.23 -6.44 6.17
C ILE A 65 4.91 -6.21 4.69
N VAL A 66 5.03 -7.23 3.85
CA VAL A 66 4.73 -7.21 2.41
C VAL A 66 3.50 -8.06 2.14
N PHE A 67 2.46 -7.45 1.58
CA PHE A 67 1.25 -8.16 1.17
C PHE A 67 1.44 -8.69 -0.25
N ASP A 68 1.70 -9.99 -0.35
CA ASP A 68 1.84 -10.69 -1.62
C ASP A 68 0.47 -11.08 -2.18
N CYS A 69 0.20 -10.69 -3.41
CA CYS A 69 -1.10 -10.82 -4.05
C CYS A 69 -0.88 -10.91 -5.55
N SER A 70 -1.61 -11.81 -6.21
CA SER A 70 -1.60 -11.95 -7.65
C SER A 70 -2.04 -10.68 -8.35
N MET A 71 -1.48 -10.45 -9.54
CA MET A 71 -1.87 -9.33 -10.40
C MET A 71 -3.39 -9.33 -10.67
N GLU A 72 -3.97 -10.50 -10.93
CA GLU A 72 -5.40 -10.65 -11.19
C GLU A 72 -6.25 -10.20 -9.99
N THR A 73 -5.95 -10.68 -8.79
CA THR A 73 -6.66 -10.26 -7.57
C THR A 73 -6.47 -8.77 -7.31
N MET A 74 -5.26 -8.24 -7.50
CA MET A 74 -4.97 -6.80 -7.34
C MET A 74 -5.81 -5.93 -8.28
N VAL A 75 -5.84 -6.26 -9.58
CA VAL A 75 -6.63 -5.55 -10.60
C VAL A 75 -8.11 -5.61 -10.23
N ARG A 76 -8.64 -6.81 -9.98
CA ARG A 76 -10.05 -7.03 -9.63
C ARG A 76 -10.46 -6.20 -8.42
N ARG A 77 -9.66 -6.22 -7.34
CA ARG A 77 -9.93 -5.47 -6.10
C ARG A 77 -9.80 -3.96 -6.30
N ALA A 78 -8.80 -3.50 -7.05
CA ALA A 78 -8.62 -2.08 -7.33
C ALA A 78 -9.76 -1.51 -8.18
N LEU A 79 -10.18 -2.20 -9.25
CA LEU A 79 -11.32 -1.78 -10.07
C LEU A 79 -12.63 -1.75 -9.27
N HIS A 80 -12.87 -2.77 -8.45
CA HIS A 80 -14.03 -2.81 -7.56
C HIS A 80 -14.04 -1.60 -6.60
N ARG A 81 -12.88 -1.28 -6.01
CA ARG A 81 -12.72 -0.12 -5.15
C ARG A 81 -12.93 1.20 -5.90
N GLY A 82 -12.42 1.34 -7.12
CA GLY A 82 -12.60 2.52 -7.95
C GLY A 82 -14.07 2.88 -8.15
N ARG A 83 -14.93 1.87 -8.34
CA ARG A 83 -16.39 2.04 -8.49
C ARG A 83 -17.08 2.47 -7.19
N LEU A 84 -16.66 1.91 -6.05
CA LEU A 84 -17.31 2.18 -4.76
C LEU A 84 -16.83 3.46 -4.07
N GLU A 85 -15.54 3.77 -4.18
CA GLU A 85 -14.90 4.89 -3.48
C GLU A 85 -14.66 6.11 -4.39
N HIS A 86 -15.09 6.05 -5.66
CA HIS A 86 -14.90 7.11 -6.66
C HIS A 86 -13.44 7.56 -6.82
N ARG A 87 -12.52 6.59 -6.86
CA ARG A 87 -11.09 6.85 -6.98
C ARG A 87 -10.65 6.91 -8.44
N ALA A 88 -10.27 8.11 -8.89
CA ALA A 88 -9.79 8.34 -10.27
C ALA A 88 -8.54 7.51 -10.63
N ASP A 89 -7.69 7.20 -9.63
CA ASP A 89 -6.47 6.40 -9.80
C ASP A 89 -6.71 4.87 -9.81
N ASP A 90 -7.97 4.43 -9.81
CA ASP A 90 -8.42 3.03 -9.88
C ASP A 90 -9.18 2.70 -11.18
N CYS A 91 -8.83 3.38 -12.29
CA CYS A 91 -9.23 2.97 -13.64
C CYS A 91 -8.22 1.98 -14.24
N GLU A 92 -8.61 1.24 -15.29
CA GLU A 92 -7.78 0.16 -15.85
C GLU A 92 -6.38 0.62 -16.29
N SER A 93 -6.29 1.74 -17.00
CA SER A 93 -5.00 2.32 -17.43
C SER A 93 -4.12 2.72 -16.25
N ALA A 94 -4.68 3.41 -15.25
CA ALA A 94 -3.95 3.81 -14.06
C ALA A 94 -3.52 2.60 -13.21
N ILE A 95 -4.38 1.58 -13.06
CA ILE A 95 -4.05 0.35 -12.32
C ILE A 95 -2.87 -0.36 -12.98
N ARG A 96 -2.87 -0.50 -14.31
CA ARG A 96 -1.78 -1.12 -15.05
C ARG A 96 -0.46 -0.35 -14.84
N GLN A 97 -0.49 0.97 -14.98
CA GLN A 97 0.69 1.81 -14.76
C GLN A 97 1.20 1.72 -13.32
N ARG A 98 0.31 1.66 -12.33
CA ARG A 98 0.66 1.50 -10.91
C ARG A 98 1.25 0.12 -10.61
N LEU A 99 0.78 -0.93 -11.27
CA LEU A 99 1.34 -2.28 -11.15
C LEU A 99 2.74 -2.34 -11.76
N GLU A 100 2.92 -1.79 -12.96
CA GLU A 100 4.23 -1.67 -13.59
C GLU A 100 5.21 -0.90 -12.69
N THR A 101 4.78 0.27 -12.19
CA THR A 101 5.60 1.08 -11.28
C THR A 101 5.93 0.33 -9.98
N TYR A 102 4.98 -0.43 -9.42
CA TYR A 102 5.23 -1.27 -8.25
C TYR A 102 6.31 -2.32 -8.54
N TYR A 103 6.20 -3.09 -9.63
CA TYR A 103 7.18 -4.12 -9.95
C TYR A 103 8.55 -3.53 -10.30
N THR A 104 8.62 -2.43 -11.04
CA THR A 104 9.88 -1.79 -11.42
C THR A 104 10.57 -1.08 -10.25
N LEU A 105 9.82 -0.33 -9.43
CA LEU A 105 10.43 0.54 -8.41
C LEU A 105 10.48 -0.08 -7.02
N CYS A 106 9.60 -1.05 -6.69
CA CYS A 106 9.65 -1.68 -5.36
C CYS A 106 10.64 -2.84 -5.28
N GLU A 107 11.04 -3.49 -6.37
CA GLU A 107 11.99 -4.61 -6.33
C GLU A 107 13.31 -4.27 -5.60
N PRO A 108 13.99 -3.13 -5.89
CA PRO A 108 15.20 -2.75 -5.15
C PRO A 108 14.95 -2.51 -3.66
N VAL A 109 13.78 -1.96 -3.31
CA VAL A 109 13.38 -1.68 -1.92
C VAL A 109 13.11 -2.97 -1.16
N LEU A 110 12.40 -3.92 -1.78
CA LEU A 110 12.15 -5.24 -1.20
C LEU A 110 13.47 -5.99 -0.99
N THR A 111 14.36 -5.97 -1.99
CA THR A 111 15.70 -6.57 -1.90
C THR A 111 16.51 -5.98 -0.75
N PHE A 112 16.50 -4.65 -0.61
CA PHE A 112 17.19 -3.96 0.48
C PHE A 112 16.70 -4.40 1.88
N TYR A 113 15.39 -4.50 2.09
CA TYR A 113 14.84 -4.92 3.38
C TYR A 113 14.95 -6.43 3.63
N GLN A 114 14.96 -7.24 2.56
CA GLN A 114 15.24 -8.68 2.64
C GLN A 114 16.65 -8.92 3.16
N GLN A 115 17.66 -8.23 2.62
CA GLN A 115 19.06 -8.34 3.07
C GLN A 115 19.27 -7.90 4.53
N LYS A 116 18.37 -7.07 5.06
CA LYS A 116 18.39 -6.63 6.47
C LYS A 116 17.61 -7.54 7.42
N ASN A 117 17.02 -8.64 6.92
CA ASN A 117 16.14 -9.53 7.70
C ASN A 117 14.94 -8.80 8.34
N LEU A 118 14.47 -7.72 7.73
CA LEU A 118 13.31 -6.94 8.22
C LEU A 118 12.02 -7.27 7.47
N LEU A 119 12.09 -8.09 6.42
CA LEU A 119 10.98 -8.32 5.49
C LEU A 119 10.15 -9.54 5.89
N CYS A 120 8.85 -9.35 6.09
CA CYS A 120 7.89 -10.41 6.36
C CYS A 120 6.83 -10.46 5.26
N ASN A 121 6.80 -11.54 4.48
CA ASN A 121 5.80 -11.74 3.42
C ASN A 121 4.52 -12.36 3.99
N ILE A 122 3.37 -11.78 3.65
CA ILE A 122 2.03 -12.30 3.98
C ILE A 122 1.26 -12.49 2.68
N LEU A 123 0.86 -13.73 2.40
CA LEU A 123 -0.06 -14.03 1.31
C LEU A 123 -1.42 -13.37 1.58
N ALA A 124 -1.82 -12.47 0.69
CA ALA A 124 -3.00 -11.61 0.80
C ALA A 124 -4.15 -12.03 -0.14
N GLU A 125 -4.27 -13.33 -0.40
CA GLU A 125 -5.34 -13.92 -1.22
C GLU A 125 -6.54 -14.41 -0.40
N GLU A 126 -6.39 -14.51 0.92
CA GLU A 126 -7.41 -15.04 1.83
C GLU A 126 -8.43 -13.99 2.29
N ALA A 127 -9.37 -14.43 3.14
CA ALA A 127 -10.29 -13.55 3.85
C ALA A 127 -9.52 -12.50 4.69
N PRO A 128 -10.02 -11.26 4.82
CA PRO A 128 -9.36 -10.19 5.56
C PRO A 128 -8.97 -10.57 6.99
N GLU A 129 -9.77 -11.39 7.66
CA GLU A 129 -9.58 -11.83 9.05
C GLU A 129 -8.38 -12.77 9.17
N ASN A 130 -8.20 -13.69 8.21
CA ASN A 130 -7.05 -14.59 8.16
C ASN A 130 -5.76 -13.82 7.89
N ILE A 131 -5.81 -12.87 6.95
CA ILE A 131 -4.67 -11.99 6.65
C ILE A 131 -4.33 -11.17 7.90
N PHE A 132 -5.34 -10.66 8.61
CA PHE A 132 -5.15 -9.89 9.82
C PHE A 132 -4.51 -10.71 10.94
N ALA A 133 -4.93 -11.96 11.13
CA ALA A 133 -4.32 -12.87 12.10
C ALA A 133 -2.82 -13.07 11.82
N LYS A 134 -2.42 -13.23 10.55
CA LYS A 134 -1.00 -13.29 10.15
C LYS A 134 -0.25 -12.00 10.46
N CYS A 135 -0.86 -10.84 10.22
CA CYS A 135 -0.28 -9.55 10.60
C CYS A 135 -0.05 -9.47 12.12
N CYS A 136 -1.00 -9.95 12.91
CA CYS A 136 -0.89 -9.99 14.36
C CYS A 136 0.30 -10.83 14.80
N SER A 137 0.47 -12.04 14.25
CA SER A 137 1.60 -12.91 14.58
C SER A 137 2.95 -12.25 14.29
N VAL A 138 3.08 -11.48 13.20
CA VAL A 138 4.30 -10.74 12.91
C VAL A 138 4.54 -9.65 13.96
N VAL A 139 3.54 -8.83 14.28
CA VAL A 139 3.67 -7.75 15.27
C VAL A 139 3.99 -8.31 16.66
N GLU A 140 3.33 -9.39 17.06
CA GLU A 140 3.53 -10.05 18.35
C GLU A 140 4.92 -10.69 18.49
N SER A 141 5.54 -11.11 17.39
CA SER A 141 6.93 -11.63 17.40
C SER A 141 8.01 -10.57 17.63
N LEU A 142 7.66 -9.27 17.60
CA LEU A 142 8.58 -8.16 17.84
C LEU A 142 8.59 -7.73 19.32
N GLN A 143 7.71 -8.30 20.14
CA GLN A 143 7.59 -8.03 21.59
C GLN A 143 8.38 -9.05 22.40
#